data_AF-A0AAW5QSH8-F1
#
_entry.id   AF-A0AAW5QSH8-F1
#
_cell.length_a   1.000
_cell.length_b   1.000
_cell.length_c   1.000
_cell.angle_alpha   90.00
_cell.angle_beta   90.00
_cell.angle_gamma   90.00
#
_symmetry.space_group_name_H-M   'P 1'
#
loop_
_entity.id
_entity.type
_entity.pdbx_description
1 polymer ?
#
loop_
_entity_poly.entity_id
_entity_poly.type
_entity_poly.pdbx_seq_one_letter_code
_entity_poly.pdbx_strand_id
1 'polypeptide(L)'
;PWAVDGPGSSLYRDYHAYEWGRPLHGRDEMFERLSLEACQSGLSWLTILRQREAFRAAFHGFDVEAVARFTVADVERLLAVSG
;
A
#
# COMPACT_ATOMS: atom_id res chain seq x y z
N PRO A 1 -2.97 -22.64 -6.56
CA PRO A 1 -2.99 -21.98 -5.22
C PRO A 1 -1.72 -21.14 -5.05
N TRP A 2 -1.83 -19.81 -5.12
CA TRP A 2 -0.71 -18.86 -5.04
C TRP A 2 -0.18 -18.65 -3.61
N ALA A 3 -0.77 -19.32 -2.61
CA ALA A 3 -0.30 -19.30 -1.24
C ALA A 3 0.96 -20.17 -1.12
N VAL A 4 2.10 -19.63 -1.54
CA VAL A 4 3.38 -20.34 -1.56
C VAL A 4 4.00 -20.33 -0.17
N ASP A 5 4.38 -21.50 0.34
CA ASP A 5 5.17 -21.65 1.55
C ASP A 5 6.60 -21.13 1.31
N GLY A 6 6.93 -19.99 1.94
CA GLY A 6 8.23 -19.33 1.88
C GLY A 6 8.33 -18.19 2.91
N PRO A 7 9.52 -17.57 3.12
CA PRO A 7 9.68 -16.46 4.06
C PRO A 7 8.82 -15.25 3.64
N GLY A 8 7.88 -14.82 4.49
CA GLY A 8 6.84 -13.83 4.17
C GLY A 8 5.50 -14.41 3.77
N SER A 9 5.37 -15.75 3.71
CA SER A 9 4.10 -16.43 3.43
C SER A 9 3.05 -16.25 4.52
N SER A 10 3.42 -15.91 5.76
CA SER A 10 2.45 -15.57 6.81
C SER A 10 1.76 -14.24 6.48
N LEU A 11 2.51 -13.18 6.21
CA LEU A 11 1.95 -11.87 5.82
C LEU A 11 1.02 -11.98 4.60
N TYR A 12 1.45 -12.72 3.58
CA TYR A 12 0.63 -12.94 2.40
C TYR A 12 -0.62 -13.78 2.70
N ARG A 13 -0.49 -14.84 3.52
CA ARG A 13 -1.64 -15.66 3.97
C ARG A 13 -2.63 -14.85 4.80
N ASP A 14 -2.15 -14.05 5.74
CA ASP A 14 -2.97 -13.23 6.63
C ASP A 14 -3.73 -12.18 5.83
N TYR A 15 -3.05 -11.48 4.92
CA TYR A 15 -3.70 -10.55 3.99
C TYR A 15 -4.84 -11.25 3.24
N HIS A 16 -4.60 -12.46 2.73
CA HIS A 16 -5.62 -13.18 1.99
C HIS A 16 -6.76 -13.73 2.85
N ALA A 17 -6.50 -14.10 4.10
CA ALA A 17 -7.53 -14.61 5.02
C ALA A 17 -8.43 -13.49 5.58
N TYR A 18 -7.82 -12.34 5.88
CA TYR A 18 -8.46 -11.29 6.67
C TYR A 18 -8.79 -10.02 5.89
N GLU A 19 -8.18 -9.78 4.72
CA GLU A 19 -8.39 -8.54 3.97
C GLU A 19 -8.84 -8.77 2.53
N TRP A 20 -8.29 -9.76 1.82
CA TRP A 20 -8.58 -9.97 0.41
C TRP A 20 -10.01 -10.47 0.18
N GLY A 21 -10.71 -9.86 -0.77
CA GLY A 21 -12.09 -10.23 -1.12
C GLY A 21 -13.16 -9.85 -0.09
N ARG A 22 -12.78 -9.20 1.01
CA ARG A 22 -13.74 -8.66 1.98
C ARG A 22 -14.19 -7.25 1.58
N PRO A 23 -15.46 -6.88 1.83
CA PRO A 23 -15.91 -5.51 1.63
C PRO A 23 -15.04 -4.54 2.43
N LEU A 24 -14.50 -3.55 1.73
CA LEU A 24 -13.78 -2.43 2.33
C LEU A 24 -14.68 -1.20 2.25
N HIS A 25 -14.85 -0.52 3.37
CA HIS A 25 -15.65 0.69 3.49
C HIS A 25 -14.79 1.81 4.05
N GLY A 26 -15.12 3.03 3.68
CA GLY A 26 -14.35 4.22 4.07
C GLY A 26 -13.53 4.76 2.92
N ARG A 27 -13.50 6.09 2.82
CA ARG A 27 -12.91 6.82 1.70
C ARG A 27 -11.40 6.64 1.65
N ASP A 28 -10.76 6.80 2.80
CA ASP A 28 -9.31 6.81 2.93
C ASP A 28 -8.76 5.37 2.83
N GLU A 29 -9.50 4.39 3.35
CA GLU A 29 -9.19 2.96 3.21
C GLU A 29 -9.32 2.48 1.76
N MET A 30 -10.36 2.91 1.05
CA MET A 30 -10.50 2.65 -0.39
C MET A 30 -9.39 3.32 -1.18
N PHE A 31 -9.02 4.55 -0.83
CA PHE A 31 -7.92 5.27 -1.47
C PHE A 31 -6.59 4.55 -1.25
N GLU A 32 -6.28 4.13 -0.02
CA GLU A 32 -5.09 3.31 0.29
C GLU A 32 -5.04 2.07 -0.62
N ARG A 33 -6.13 1.29 -0.67
CA ARG A 33 -6.13 0.05 -1.47
C ARG A 33 -5.90 0.35 -2.95
N LEU A 34 -6.59 1.35 -3.51
CA LEU A 34 -6.46 1.71 -4.91
C LEU A 34 -5.04 2.19 -5.24
N SER A 35 -4.46 3.03 -4.39
CA SER A 35 -3.09 3.53 -4.57
C SER A 35 -2.06 2.41 -4.51
N LEU A 36 -2.18 1.46 -3.57
CA LEU A 36 -1.27 0.31 -3.48
C LEU A 36 -1.34 -0.57 -4.73
N GLU A 37 -2.54 -0.81 -5.27
CA GLU A 37 -2.71 -1.56 -6.54
C GLU A 37 -2.07 -0.82 -7.72
N ALA A 38 -2.18 0.51 -7.79
CA ALA A 38 -1.51 1.30 -8.83
C ALA A 38 0.02 1.20 -8.74
N CYS A 39 0.57 1.16 -7.52
CA CYS A 39 2.01 1.01 -7.28
C CYS A 39 2.52 -0.43 -7.51
N GLN A 40 1.65 -1.42 -7.70
CA GLN A 40 2.04 -2.82 -7.94
C GLN A 40 2.65 -3.04 -9.33
N SER A 41 2.54 -2.10 -10.26
CA SER A 41 3.02 -2.26 -11.65
C SER A 41 4.49 -2.72 -11.73
N GLY A 42 4.69 -3.99 -12.08
CA GLY A 42 6.01 -4.61 -12.24
C GLY A 42 6.63 -5.18 -10.95
N LEU A 43 5.94 -5.11 -9.81
CA LEU A 43 6.39 -5.65 -8.51
C LEU A 43 5.50 -6.81 -8.05
N SER A 44 6.00 -7.64 -7.14
CA SER A 44 5.14 -8.64 -6.49
C SER A 44 4.20 -7.96 -5.48
N TRP A 45 2.98 -8.47 -5.30
CA TRP A 45 2.08 -7.92 -4.26
C TRP A 45 2.67 -8.06 -2.84
N LEU A 46 3.48 -9.10 -2.60
CA LEU A 46 4.22 -9.25 -1.34
C LEU A 46 5.22 -8.09 -1.13
N THR A 47 5.83 -7.56 -2.19
CA THR A 47 6.68 -6.37 -2.13
C THR A 47 5.88 -5.15 -1.67
N ILE A 48 4.68 -4.97 -2.22
CA ILE A 48 3.78 -3.87 -1.84
C ILE A 48 3.33 -4.00 -0.39
N LEU A 49 2.91 -5.19 0.04
CA LEU A 49 2.51 -5.45 1.43
C LEU A 49 3.65 -5.18 2.42
N ARG A 50 4.89 -5.49 2.06
CA ARG A 50 6.07 -5.19 2.90
C ARG A 50 6.32 -3.69 3.03
N GLN A 51 6.09 -2.92 1.96
CA GLN A 51 6.28 -1.46 1.96
C GLN A 51 5.05 -0.69 2.46
N ARG A 52 3.93 -1.36 2.79
CA ARG A 52 2.65 -0.72 3.14
C ARG A 52 2.78 0.34 4.23
N GLU A 53 3.55 0.08 5.28
CA GLU A 53 3.77 1.05 6.36
C GLU A 53 4.60 2.26 5.90
N ALA A 54 5.59 2.06 5.02
CA ALA A 54 6.33 3.16 4.42
C ALA A 54 5.42 4.03 3.55
N PHE A 55 4.52 3.42 2.77
CA PHE A 55 3.49 4.12 2.01
C PHE A 55 2.54 4.90 2.92
N ARG A 56 2.05 4.31 4.01
CA ARG A 56 1.21 5.02 4.99
C ARG A 56 1.93 6.24 5.56
N ALA A 57 3.19 6.10 5.96
CA ALA A 57 3.96 7.25 6.45
C ALA A 57 4.15 8.33 5.37
N ALA A 58 4.47 7.94 4.14
CA ALA A 58 4.66 8.84 3.01
C ALA A 58 3.40 9.63 2.63
N PHE A 59 2.24 8.99 2.67
CA PHE A 59 0.96 9.53 2.23
C PHE A 59 0.05 9.98 3.40
N HIS A 60 0.61 10.29 4.57
CA HIS A 60 -0.14 10.71 5.77
C HIS A 60 -1.32 9.79 6.12
N GLY A 61 -1.08 8.48 6.11
CA GLY A 61 -2.11 7.48 6.39
C GLY A 61 -3.17 7.39 5.30
N PHE A 62 -2.88 7.88 4.09
CA PHE A 62 -3.84 7.97 2.98
C PHE A 62 -5.05 8.87 3.26
N ASP A 63 -4.90 9.88 4.14
CA ASP A 63 -5.89 10.95 4.26
C ASP A 63 -5.99 11.69 2.91
N VAL A 64 -7.14 11.55 2.24
CA VAL A 64 -7.36 12.08 0.89
C VAL A 64 -7.21 13.60 0.86
N GLU A 65 -7.64 14.32 1.91
CA GLU A 65 -7.53 15.77 1.96
C GLU A 65 -6.08 16.21 2.14
N ALA A 66 -5.30 15.49 2.96
CA ALA A 66 -3.88 15.75 3.14
C ALA A 66 -3.10 15.51 1.85
N VAL A 67 -3.33 14.37 1.20
CA VAL A 67 -2.64 14.01 -0.05
C VAL A 67 -3.04 14.93 -1.20
N ALA A 68 -4.31 15.38 -1.27
CA ALA A 68 -4.76 16.33 -2.29
C ALA A 68 -4.05 17.69 -2.21
N ARG A 69 -3.46 18.04 -1.06
CA ARG A 69 -2.68 19.27 -0.87
C ARG A 69 -1.20 19.11 -1.21
N PHE A 70 -0.76 17.93 -1.64
CA PHE A 70 0.63 17.70 -2.00
C PHE A 70 1.07 18.63 -3.12
N THR A 71 2.29 19.12 -2.96
CA THR A 71 2.94 20.01 -3.91
C THR A 71 4.06 19.30 -4.65
N VAL A 72 4.69 19.99 -5.59
CA VAL A 72 5.91 19.47 -6.26
C VAL A 72 7.01 19.14 -5.25
N ALA A 73 7.15 19.95 -4.20
CA ALA A 73 8.13 19.70 -3.15
C ALA A 73 7.85 18.40 -2.38
N ASP A 74 6.59 18.02 -2.20
CA ASP A 74 6.21 16.74 -1.60
C ASP A 74 6.57 15.57 -2.52
N VAL A 75 6.33 15.71 -3.81
CA VAL A 75 6.75 14.70 -4.80
C VAL A 75 8.26 14.52 -4.80
N GLU A 76 9.03 15.61 -4.82
CA GLU A 76 10.49 15.57 -4.75
C GLU A 76 10.99 14.92 -3.46
N ARG A 77 10.39 15.29 -2.31
CA ARG A 77 10.66 14.68 -1.02
C ARG A 77 10.43 13.17 -1.06
N LEU A 78 9.30 12.73 -1.61
CA LEU A 78 8.93 11.31 -1.70
C LEU A 78 9.86 10.53 -2.63
N LEU A 79 10.30 11.13 -3.74
CA LEU A 79 11.28 10.52 -4.64
C LEU A 79 12.68 10.39 -4.01
N ALA A 80 13.02 11.28 -3.07
CA ALA A 80 14.28 11.23 -2.33
C ALA A 80 14.26 10.22 -1.17
N VAL A 81 13.10 9.66 -0.80
CA VAL A 81 13.02 8.59 0.19
C VAL A 81 13.52 7.30 -0.46
N SER A 82 14.74 6.91 -0.12
CA SER A 82 15.25 5.58 -0.41
C SER A 82 14.50 4.55 0.45
N GLY A 83 13.78 3.64 -0.21
CA GLY A 83 13.15 2.47 0.42
C GLY A 83 14.16 1.37 0.76
#